data_AF-F8FNS5-F1
#
_entry.id   AF-F8FNS5-F1
#
_cell.length_a   1.000
_cell.length_b   1.000
_cell.length_c   1.000
_cell.angle_alpha   90.00
_cell.angle_beta   90.00
_cell.angle_gamma   90.00
#
_symmetry.space_group_name_H-M   'P 1'
#
loop_
_entity.id
_entity.type
_entity.pdbx_description
1 polymer ?
#
loop_
_entity_poly.entity_id
_entity_poly.type
_entity_poly.pdbx_seq_one_letter_code
_entity_poly.pdbx_strand_id
1 'polypeptide(L)'
;MTYSNHGAIRGYFFYPCPIQCSQGVTDERGGRAPQERAEKLLYQVSLFQMERLNSYLLESAKIRDTAELDALRQAVYSAQFTHEHLAQAYREGEVAPLPSLQALMQYLLRLQVGGSRPLKAEEQQTLAEAGNLYSDIYTAYSELVSESGGVSGSGSGRMTEADEELAKLLKKKLP
;
A
#
# COMPACT_ATOMS: atom_id res chain seq x y z
N MET A 1 -33.72 55.01 -9.72
CA MET A 1 -32.45 55.40 -9.10
C MET A 1 -32.69 55.59 -7.62
N THR A 2 -32.19 54.68 -6.78
CA THR A 2 -31.41 54.98 -5.56
C THR A 2 -30.96 53.65 -4.95
N TYR A 3 -29.64 53.55 -4.81
CA TYR A 3 -28.91 52.54 -4.05
C TYR A 3 -29.23 52.68 -2.56
N SER A 4 -29.28 51.57 -1.82
CA SER A 4 -28.74 51.57 -0.45
C SER A 4 -28.07 50.24 -0.15
N ASN A 5 -26.77 50.37 0.05
CA ASN A 5 -25.78 49.35 0.29
C ASN A 5 -25.51 49.36 1.79
N HIS A 6 -25.74 48.26 2.49
CA HIS A 6 -25.19 48.01 3.83
C HIS A 6 -24.66 46.58 3.84
N GLY A 7 -23.34 46.47 3.86
CA GLY A 7 -22.64 45.22 4.05
C GLY A 7 -22.62 44.80 5.52
N ALA A 8 -22.60 43.49 5.74
CA ALA A 8 -21.86 42.88 6.84
C ALA A 8 -21.65 41.40 6.48
N ILE A 9 -20.39 41.07 6.21
CA ILE A 9 -19.86 39.71 6.10
C ILE A 9 -19.77 39.13 7.51
N ARG A 10 -20.21 37.88 7.66
CA ARG A 10 -19.69 36.80 8.53
C ARG A 10 -20.81 36.01 9.21
N GLY A 11 -21.04 34.82 8.69
CA GLY A 11 -21.78 33.76 9.35
C GLY A 11 -21.41 32.46 8.68
N TYR A 12 -20.29 31.86 9.10
CA TYR A 12 -20.00 30.47 8.77
C TYR A 12 -21.15 29.63 9.30
N PHE A 13 -21.95 29.08 8.39
CA PHE A 13 -22.88 27.99 8.69
C PHE A 13 -22.05 26.77 9.09
N PHE A 14 -21.76 26.67 10.39
CA PHE A 14 -21.47 25.41 11.05
C PHE A 14 -22.73 24.57 10.94
N TYR A 15 -22.76 23.59 10.03
CA TYR A 15 -23.74 22.52 10.10
C TYR A 15 -23.33 21.61 11.27
N PRO A 16 -24.08 21.53 12.37
CA PRO A 16 -23.82 20.52 13.38
C PRO A 16 -24.16 19.16 12.78
N CYS A 17 -23.15 18.30 12.67
CA CYS A 17 -23.33 16.89 12.33
C CYS A 17 -24.14 16.22 13.46
N PRO A 18 -25.36 15.70 13.21
CA PRO A 18 -26.11 14.98 14.23
C PRO A 18 -25.78 13.50 14.06
N ILE A 19 -24.59 13.09 14.47
CA ILE A 19 -24.30 11.67 14.68
C ILE A 19 -23.82 11.53 16.11
N GLN A 20 -24.72 11.00 16.93
CA GLN A 20 -24.51 10.59 18.30
C GLN A 20 -23.23 9.75 18.42
N CYS A 21 -22.20 10.35 18.99
CA CYS A 21 -21.16 9.65 19.73
C CYS A 21 -21.77 9.06 21.00
N SER A 22 -22.37 7.88 20.91
CA SER A 22 -22.56 6.98 22.06
C SER A 22 -23.30 5.72 21.62
N GLN A 23 -22.57 4.64 21.34
CA GLN A 23 -22.75 3.37 22.03
C GLN A 23 -21.42 2.61 21.93
N GLY A 24 -20.70 2.54 23.05
CA GLY A 24 -19.56 1.66 23.18
C GLY A 24 -20.03 0.21 23.03
N VAL A 25 -19.44 -0.51 22.09
CA VAL A 25 -19.52 -1.97 22.05
C VAL A 25 -18.68 -2.46 23.22
N THR A 26 -19.30 -2.61 24.38
CA THR A 26 -18.74 -3.39 25.49
C THR A 26 -18.91 -4.85 25.12
N ASP A 27 -17.86 -5.45 24.57
CA ASP A 27 -17.75 -6.90 24.44
C ASP A 27 -17.35 -7.48 25.80
N GLU A 28 -18.35 -7.86 26.60
CA GLU A 28 -18.21 -8.50 27.90
C GLU A 28 -17.88 -10.00 27.81
N ARG A 29 -16.89 -10.40 27.01
CA ARG A 29 -16.32 -11.75 27.07
C ARG A 29 -14.82 -11.75 26.84
N GLY A 30 -14.07 -11.59 27.93
CA GLY A 30 -12.73 -12.15 28.16
C GLY A 30 -11.82 -12.37 26.95
N GLY A 31 -11.66 -11.36 26.09
CA GLY A 31 -10.89 -11.43 24.85
C GLY A 31 -9.91 -10.27 24.79
N ARG A 32 -8.70 -10.51 24.29
CA ARG A 32 -7.65 -9.51 24.18
C ARG A 32 -8.17 -8.21 23.52
N ALA A 33 -7.59 -7.09 23.97
CA ALA A 33 -8.11 -5.73 23.85
C ALA A 33 -8.54 -5.33 22.42
N PRO A 34 -9.45 -4.34 22.26
CA PRO A 34 -9.91 -3.82 20.96
C PRO A 34 -8.79 -3.51 19.95
N GLN A 35 -7.59 -3.20 20.45
CA GLN A 35 -6.39 -2.95 19.67
C GLN A 35 -5.92 -4.17 18.85
N GLU A 36 -5.88 -5.38 19.42
CA GLU A 36 -5.44 -6.57 18.70
C GLU A 36 -6.40 -6.95 17.56
N ARG A 37 -7.69 -6.64 17.71
CA ARG A 37 -8.68 -6.81 16.64
C ARG A 37 -8.45 -5.81 15.51
N ALA A 38 -8.05 -4.58 15.82
CA ALA A 38 -7.75 -3.55 14.83
C ALA A 38 -6.48 -3.88 14.03
N GLU A 39 -5.40 -4.32 14.70
CA GLU A 39 -4.15 -4.76 14.06
C GLU A 39 -4.38 -5.94 13.12
N LYS A 40 -5.18 -6.93 13.55
CA LYS A 40 -5.56 -8.08 12.70
C LYS A 40 -6.35 -7.66 11.47
N LEU A 41 -7.31 -6.74 11.60
CA LEU A 41 -8.07 -6.22 10.45
C LEU A 41 -7.17 -5.42 9.50
N LEU A 42 -6.27 -4.59 10.04
CA LEU A 42 -5.31 -3.83 9.25
C LEU A 42 -4.36 -4.75 8.47
N TYR A 43 -3.90 -5.83 9.11
CA TYR A 43 -3.11 -6.86 8.43
C TYR A 43 -3.89 -7.52 7.29
N GLN A 44 -5.14 -7.90 7.50
CA GLN A 44 -5.98 -8.48 6.43
C GLN A 44 -6.16 -7.52 5.25
N VAL A 45 -6.37 -6.24 5.53
CA VAL A 45 -6.46 -5.21 4.48
C VAL A 45 -5.14 -5.08 3.73
N SER A 46 -4.02 -5.03 4.45
CA SER A 46 -2.70 -4.90 3.82
C SER A 46 -2.34 -6.15 3.00
N LEU A 47 -2.61 -7.35 3.52
CA LEU A 47 -2.44 -8.61 2.80
C LEU A 47 -3.22 -8.62 1.49
N PHE A 48 -4.48 -8.18 1.51
CA PHE A 48 -5.29 -8.08 0.30
C PHE A 48 -4.71 -7.07 -0.71
N GLN A 49 -4.17 -5.93 -0.27
CA GLN A 49 -3.50 -5.00 -1.19
C GLN A 49 -2.23 -5.59 -1.78
N MET A 50 -1.47 -6.36 -1.00
CA MET A 50 -0.26 -7.05 -1.46
C MET A 50 -0.62 -8.15 -2.48
N GLU A 51 -1.65 -8.95 -2.23
CA GLU A 51 -2.17 -9.96 -3.17
C GLU A 51 -2.61 -9.32 -4.50
N ARG A 52 -3.36 -8.22 -4.40
CA ARG A 52 -3.81 -7.46 -5.56
C ARG A 52 -2.60 -6.95 -6.36
N LEU A 53 -1.60 -6.36 -5.70
CA LEU A 53 -0.39 -5.90 -6.37
C LEU A 53 0.36 -7.06 -7.05
N ASN A 54 0.47 -8.22 -6.38
CA ASN A 54 1.09 -9.40 -6.96
C ASN A 54 0.41 -9.79 -8.28
N SER A 55 -0.92 -9.80 -8.29
CA SER A 55 -1.72 -10.09 -9.49
C SER A 55 -1.41 -9.11 -10.63
N TYR A 56 -1.42 -7.79 -10.35
CA TYR A 56 -1.08 -6.78 -11.35
C TYR A 56 0.36 -6.89 -11.86
N LEU A 57 1.32 -7.25 -11.01
CA LEU A 57 2.72 -7.42 -11.40
C LEU A 57 2.90 -8.64 -12.30
N LEU A 58 2.25 -9.77 -11.99
CA LEU A 58 2.29 -10.95 -12.86
C LEU A 58 1.62 -10.69 -14.22
N GLU A 59 0.56 -9.90 -14.24
CA GLU A 59 -0.10 -9.47 -15.47
C GLU A 59 0.69 -8.41 -16.26
N SER A 60 1.59 -7.68 -15.60
CA SER A 60 2.37 -6.61 -16.22
C SER A 60 3.29 -7.08 -17.33
N ALA A 61 3.66 -8.37 -17.35
CA ALA A 61 4.38 -9.00 -18.44
C ALA A 61 3.63 -8.95 -19.79
N LYS A 62 2.30 -8.71 -19.77
CA LYS A 62 1.47 -8.58 -20.97
C LYS A 62 1.25 -7.14 -21.40
N ILE A 63 1.62 -6.17 -20.56
CA ILE A 63 1.44 -4.75 -20.83
C ILE A 63 2.36 -4.34 -21.98
N ARG A 64 1.81 -3.59 -22.94
CA ARG A 64 2.55 -3.15 -24.12
C ARG A 64 2.83 -1.66 -24.10
N ASP A 65 1.96 -0.87 -23.47
CA ASP A 65 2.09 0.58 -23.41
C ASP A 65 2.26 1.10 -21.97
N THR A 66 3.03 2.17 -21.81
CA THR A 66 3.19 2.86 -20.52
C THR A 66 1.89 3.44 -19.96
N ALA A 67 0.88 3.70 -20.79
CA ALA A 67 -0.46 4.13 -20.36
C ALA A 67 -1.20 3.03 -19.55
N GLU A 68 -0.96 1.77 -19.86
CA GLU A 68 -1.58 0.63 -19.17
C GLU A 68 -0.98 0.40 -17.76
N LEU A 69 0.13 1.05 -17.43
CA LEU A 69 0.77 0.97 -16.11
C LEU A 69 -0.01 1.70 -15.00
N ASP A 70 -1.05 2.47 -15.34
CA ASP A 70 -1.82 3.25 -14.35
C ASP A 70 -2.47 2.37 -13.27
N ALA A 71 -3.03 1.23 -13.67
CA ALA A 71 -3.63 0.29 -12.72
C ALA A 71 -2.58 -0.31 -11.78
N LEU A 72 -1.42 -0.68 -12.32
CA LEU A 72 -0.29 -1.18 -11.54
C LEU A 72 0.23 -0.11 -10.58
N ARG A 73 0.38 1.14 -11.02
CA ARG A 73 0.79 2.27 -10.17
C ARG A 73 -0.17 2.46 -9.01
N GLN A 74 -1.47 2.44 -9.25
CA GLN A 74 -2.48 2.57 -8.18
C GLN A 74 -2.41 1.40 -7.18
N ALA A 75 -2.15 0.18 -7.67
CA ALA A 75 -1.94 -0.98 -6.81
C ALA A 75 -0.69 -0.82 -5.94
N VAL A 76 0.44 -0.37 -6.51
CA VAL A 76 1.67 -0.09 -5.75
C VAL A 76 1.44 0.96 -4.68
N TYR A 77 0.77 2.07 -5.01
CA TYR A 77 0.45 3.12 -4.05
C TYR A 77 -0.38 2.57 -2.88
N SER A 78 -1.43 1.79 -3.18
CA SER A 78 -2.34 1.26 -2.17
C SER A 78 -1.64 0.23 -1.26
N ALA A 79 -0.81 -0.64 -1.83
CA ALA A 79 -0.01 -1.60 -1.08
C ALA A 79 1.02 -0.91 -0.19
N GLN A 80 1.76 0.07 -0.71
CA GLN A 80 2.73 0.84 0.06
C GLN A 80 2.05 1.58 1.22
N PHE A 81 0.99 2.31 0.93
CA PHE A 81 0.25 3.06 1.95
C PHE A 81 -0.25 2.16 3.08
N THR A 82 -0.89 1.04 2.74
CA THR A 82 -1.43 0.13 3.77
C THR A 82 -0.34 -0.58 4.56
N HIS A 83 0.78 -0.97 3.93
CA HIS A 83 1.90 -1.57 4.63
C HIS A 83 2.58 -0.58 5.60
N GLU A 84 2.79 0.68 5.19
CA GLU A 84 3.35 1.71 6.08
C GLU A 84 2.48 1.93 7.32
N HIS A 85 1.15 1.93 7.16
CA HIS A 85 0.22 2.05 8.29
C HIS A 85 0.21 0.80 9.16
N LEU A 86 0.36 -0.39 8.56
CA LEU A 86 0.54 -1.62 9.32
C LEU A 86 1.81 -1.54 10.18
N ALA A 87 2.94 -1.16 9.60
CA ALA A 87 4.20 -1.04 10.33
C ALA A 87 4.12 -0.02 11.48
N GLN A 88 3.31 1.03 11.34
CA GLN A 88 3.05 2.02 12.41
C GLN A 88 2.12 1.51 13.52
N ALA A 89 1.25 0.55 13.22
CA ALA A 89 0.33 -0.02 14.21
C ALA A 89 1.01 -1.04 15.14
N TYR A 90 2.06 -1.70 14.65
CA TYR A 90 2.89 -2.63 15.43
C TYR A 90 4.04 -1.89 16.13
N ARG A 91 4.76 -2.58 17.03
CA ARG A 91 5.94 -1.98 17.66
C ARG A 91 7.08 -1.84 16.64
N GLU A 92 7.95 -0.87 16.90
CA GLU A 92 9.12 -0.64 16.07
C GLU A 92 9.95 -1.92 15.90
N GLY A 93 10.22 -2.30 14.65
CA GLY A 93 10.99 -3.48 14.29
C GLY A 93 10.22 -4.81 14.26
N GLU A 94 8.94 -4.85 14.61
CA GLU A 94 8.13 -6.08 14.48
C GLU A 94 7.76 -6.36 13.03
N VAL A 95 7.35 -5.33 12.28
CA VAL A 95 7.06 -5.41 10.85
C VAL A 95 8.21 -4.75 10.09
N ALA A 96 8.94 -5.53 9.29
CA ALA A 96 10.04 -5.00 8.48
C ALA A 96 9.50 -4.07 7.38
N PRO A 97 10.21 -2.96 7.08
CA PRO A 97 9.83 -2.06 5.99
C PRO A 97 10.02 -2.72 4.63
N LEU A 98 9.26 -2.26 3.63
CA LEU A 98 9.35 -2.71 2.24
C LEU A 98 9.82 -1.58 1.30
N PRO A 99 11.11 -1.19 1.33
CA PRO A 99 11.65 -0.16 0.45
C PRO A 99 11.53 -0.50 -1.05
N SER A 100 11.36 -1.78 -1.41
CA SER A 100 11.11 -2.16 -2.81
C SER A 100 9.84 -1.55 -3.39
N LEU A 101 8.78 -1.34 -2.59
CA LEU A 101 7.52 -0.73 -3.04
C LEU A 101 7.73 0.72 -3.49
N GLN A 102 8.55 1.47 -2.74
CA GLN A 102 8.91 2.83 -3.11
C GLN A 102 9.77 2.85 -4.39
N ALA A 103 10.75 1.95 -4.49
CA ALA A 103 11.57 1.84 -5.69
C ALA A 103 10.73 1.46 -6.93
N LEU A 104 9.73 0.58 -6.75
CA LEU A 104 8.83 0.17 -7.82
C LEU A 104 7.95 1.33 -8.27
N MET A 105 7.38 2.09 -7.34
CA MET A 105 6.63 3.30 -7.64
C MET A 105 7.47 4.29 -8.46
N GLN A 106 8.71 4.56 -8.02
CA GLN A 106 9.62 5.46 -8.73
C GLN A 106 9.95 4.96 -10.15
N TYR A 107 10.16 3.65 -10.30
CA TYR A 107 10.40 3.04 -11.60
C TYR A 107 9.19 3.20 -12.54
N LEU A 108 7.97 2.92 -12.07
CA LEU A 108 6.75 3.08 -12.87
C LEU A 108 6.54 4.53 -13.29
N LEU A 109 6.71 5.49 -12.37
CA LEU A 109 6.60 6.90 -12.70
C LEU A 109 7.59 7.30 -13.80
N ARG A 110 8.84 6.83 -13.72
CA ARG A 110 9.87 7.09 -14.73
C ARG A 110 9.49 6.56 -16.11
N LEU A 111 8.90 5.37 -16.18
CA LEU A 111 8.41 4.81 -17.44
C LEU A 111 7.34 5.71 -18.08
N GLN A 112 6.49 6.33 -17.24
CA GLN A 112 5.39 7.20 -17.67
C GLN A 112 5.78 8.67 -17.92
N VAL A 113 6.98 9.14 -17.52
CA VAL A 113 7.42 10.54 -17.79
C VAL A 113 7.41 10.88 -19.28
N GLY A 114 7.63 9.89 -20.15
CA GLY A 114 7.59 10.06 -21.60
C GLY A 114 6.20 10.05 -22.24
N GLY A 115 5.12 9.97 -21.43
CA GLY A 115 3.76 9.79 -21.92
C GLY A 115 3.45 8.34 -22.35
N SER A 116 2.45 8.18 -23.21
CA SER A 116 2.05 6.88 -23.78
C SER A 116 3.02 6.48 -24.88
N ARG A 117 3.77 5.41 -24.62
CA ARG A 117 4.71 4.82 -25.57
C ARG A 117 4.76 3.30 -25.36
N PRO A 118 5.18 2.55 -26.38
CA PRO A 118 5.50 1.15 -26.20
C PRO A 118 6.60 0.93 -25.15
N LEU A 119 6.43 -0.10 -24.32
CA LEU A 119 7.46 -0.59 -23.44
C LEU A 119 8.55 -1.30 -24.25
N LYS A 120 9.80 -0.99 -23.94
CA LYS A 120 10.96 -1.69 -24.51
C LYS A 120 11.04 -3.10 -23.94
N ALA A 121 11.69 -4.01 -24.67
CA ALA A 121 11.88 -5.40 -24.23
C ALA A 121 12.56 -5.48 -22.85
N GLU A 122 13.58 -4.65 -22.60
CA GLU A 122 14.26 -4.59 -21.30
C GLU A 122 13.36 -4.11 -20.16
N GLU A 123 12.39 -3.23 -20.44
CA GLU A 123 11.44 -2.71 -19.46
C GLU A 123 10.40 -3.77 -19.11
N GLN A 124 9.88 -4.47 -20.13
CA GLN A 124 8.97 -5.61 -19.94
C GLN A 124 9.66 -6.74 -19.16
N GLN A 125 10.92 -7.05 -19.49
CA GLN A 125 11.70 -8.04 -18.75
C GLN A 125 11.89 -7.62 -17.29
N THR A 126 12.22 -6.36 -17.04
CA THR A 126 12.38 -5.84 -15.66
C THR A 126 11.07 -5.98 -14.87
N LEU A 127 9.92 -5.69 -15.47
CA LEU A 127 8.61 -5.86 -14.82
C LEU A 127 8.27 -7.34 -14.55
N ALA A 128 8.60 -8.23 -15.48
CA ALA A 128 8.43 -9.67 -15.28
C ALA A 128 9.33 -10.21 -14.15
N GLU A 129 10.60 -9.82 -14.11
CA GLU A 129 11.52 -10.16 -13.03
C GLU A 129 11.03 -9.59 -11.68
N ALA A 130 10.53 -8.34 -11.68
CA ALA A 130 9.95 -7.72 -10.50
C ALA A 130 8.72 -8.49 -9.99
N GLY A 131 7.86 -8.99 -10.88
CA GLY A 131 6.69 -9.79 -10.50
C GLY A 131 7.06 -11.13 -9.85
N ASN A 132 8.14 -11.78 -10.31
CA ASN A 132 8.63 -13.00 -9.70
C ASN A 132 9.18 -12.74 -8.28
N LEU A 133 10.08 -11.76 -8.14
CA LEU A 133 10.62 -11.39 -6.82
C LEU A 133 9.52 -10.94 -5.86
N TYR A 134 8.52 -10.22 -6.36
CA TYR A 134 7.39 -9.80 -5.55
C TYR A 134 6.49 -10.96 -5.12
N SER A 135 6.39 -12.03 -5.92
CA SER A 135 5.66 -13.24 -5.49
C SER A 135 6.30 -13.90 -4.28
N ASP A 136 7.64 -13.85 -4.16
CA ASP A 136 8.36 -14.35 -2.98
C ASP A 136 8.10 -13.46 -1.75
N ILE A 137 8.08 -12.13 -1.94
CA ILE A 137 7.68 -11.17 -0.90
C ILE A 137 6.25 -11.47 -0.44
N TYR A 138 5.30 -11.61 -1.36
CA TYR A 138 3.90 -11.89 -1.04
C TYR A 138 3.73 -13.19 -0.26
N THR A 139 4.43 -14.26 -0.67
CA THR A 139 4.39 -15.54 0.03
C THR A 139 4.86 -15.39 1.48
N ALA A 140 6.01 -14.75 1.70
CA ALA A 140 6.52 -14.48 3.04
C ALA A 140 5.59 -13.54 3.85
N TYR A 141 4.99 -12.55 3.18
CA TYR A 141 4.05 -11.61 3.77
C TYR A 141 2.77 -12.29 4.24
N SER A 142 2.25 -13.28 3.50
CA SER A 142 1.07 -14.06 3.87
C SER A 142 1.27 -14.92 5.12
N GLU A 143 2.53 -15.22 5.44
CA GLU A 143 2.96 -15.96 6.63
C GLU A 143 3.42 -15.02 7.77
N LEU A 144 3.35 -13.70 7.55
CA LEU A 144 3.90 -12.69 8.47
C LEU A 144 3.17 -12.66 9.81
N VAL A 145 1.84 -12.72 9.82
CA VAL A 145 1.06 -12.67 11.06
C VAL A 145 0.41 -14.03 11.31
N SER A 146 0.72 -14.63 12.45
CA SER A 146 0.12 -15.88 12.91
C SER A 146 -1.38 -15.72 13.21
N GLU A 147 -2.12 -16.84 13.28
CA GLU A 147 -3.53 -16.82 13.70
C GLU A 147 -3.75 -16.15 15.06
N SER A 148 -2.73 -16.21 15.93
CA SER A 148 -2.68 -15.58 17.26
C SER A 148 -2.40 -14.08 17.27
N GLY A 149 -2.18 -13.46 16.11
CA GLY A 149 -1.91 -12.02 15.95
C GLY A 149 -0.44 -11.61 16.13
N GLY A 150 0.43 -12.56 16.51
CA GLY A 150 1.86 -12.30 16.64
C GLY A 150 2.58 -12.33 15.30
N VAL A 151 3.53 -11.42 15.11
CA VAL A 151 4.40 -11.36 13.92
C VAL A 151 5.44 -12.48 13.97
N SER A 152 5.54 -13.23 12.88
CA SER A 152 6.49 -14.32 12.69
C SER A 152 7.85 -13.78 12.27
N GLY A 153 8.87 -13.99 13.12
CA GLY A 153 10.25 -13.59 12.82
C GLY A 153 10.82 -14.26 11.56
N SER A 154 10.42 -15.51 11.26
CA SER A 154 10.86 -16.22 10.06
C SER A 154 10.24 -15.68 8.78
N GLY A 155 8.97 -15.24 8.84
CA GLY A 155 8.29 -14.58 7.72
C GLY A 155 8.92 -13.21 7.42
N SER A 156 9.19 -12.44 8.46
CA SER A 156 9.85 -11.12 8.36
C SER A 156 11.26 -11.20 7.73
N GLY A 157 12.06 -12.21 8.10
CA GLY A 157 13.38 -12.44 7.52
C GLY A 157 13.36 -12.75 6.03
N ARG A 158 12.53 -13.72 5.59
CA ARG A 158 12.37 -14.08 4.17
C ARG A 158 11.83 -12.92 3.35
N MET A 159 10.88 -12.18 3.92
CA MET A 159 10.31 -10.99 3.28
C MET A 159 11.37 -9.91 3.05
N THR A 160 12.24 -9.67 4.03
CA THR A 160 13.31 -8.66 3.92
C THR A 160 14.33 -9.04 2.85
N GLU A 161 14.73 -10.32 2.77
CA GLU A 161 15.67 -10.80 1.76
C GLU A 161 15.12 -10.59 0.33
N ALA A 162 13.88 -11.03 0.09
CA ALA A 162 13.23 -10.86 -1.21
C ALA A 162 12.99 -9.37 -1.56
N ASP A 163 12.63 -8.54 -0.57
CA ASP A 163 12.48 -7.09 -0.73
C ASP A 163 13.80 -6.43 -1.14
N GLU A 164 14.91 -6.79 -0.49
CA GLU A 164 16.22 -6.25 -0.83
C GLU A 164 16.63 -6.59 -2.26
N GLU A 165 16.37 -7.82 -2.72
CA GLU A 165 16.65 -8.23 -4.10
C GLU A 165 15.84 -7.42 -5.11
N LEU A 166 14.54 -7.25 -4.85
CA LEU A 166 13.68 -6.42 -5.68
C LEU A 166 14.13 -4.96 -5.69
N ALA A 167 14.45 -4.40 -4.52
CA ALA A 167 14.96 -3.04 -4.40
C ALA A 167 16.29 -2.86 -5.16
N LYS A 168 17.19 -3.85 -5.10
CA LYS A 168 18.46 -3.84 -5.85
C LYS A 168 18.22 -3.90 -7.36
N LEU A 169 17.30 -4.74 -7.83
CA LEU A 169 16.91 -4.80 -9.25
C LEU A 169 16.42 -3.45 -9.75
N LEU A 170 15.48 -2.83 -9.02
CA LEU A 170 14.84 -1.59 -9.41
C LEU A 170 15.79 -0.39 -9.33
N LYS A 171 16.61 -0.30 -8.28
CA LYS A 171 17.61 0.77 -8.13
C LYS A 171 18.66 0.75 -9.25
N LYS A 172 19.06 -0.41 -9.75
CA LYS A 172 19.95 -0.50 -10.93
C LYS A 172 19.36 0.15 -12.18
N LYS A 173 18.02 0.27 -12.26
CA LYS A 173 17.29 0.91 -13.37
C LYS A 173 16.94 2.38 -13.09
N LEU A 174 17.23 2.86 -11.88
CA LEU A 174 17.07 4.23 -11.42
C LEU A 174 18.46 4.87 -11.25
N PRO A 175 19.14 5.31 -12.34
CA PRO A 175 20.34 6.15 -12.23
C PRO A 175 20.02 7.49 -11.56
#